data_AF-A0A5S6QSW8-F1
#
_entry.id   AF-A0A5S6QSW8-F1
#
_cell.length_a   1.000
_cell.length_b   1.000
_cell.length_c   1.000
_cell.angle_alpha   90.00
_cell.angle_beta   90.00
_cell.angle_gamma   90.00
#
_symmetry.space_group_name_H-M   'P 1'
#
loop_
_entity.id
_entity.type
_entity.pdbx_description
1 polymer ?
#
loop_
_entity_poly.entity_id
_entity_poly.type
_entity_poly.pdbx_seq_one_letter_code
_entity_poly.pdbx_strand_id
1 'polypeptide(L)'
;MESVRKKRRAPLPPPLRQSISKEAARAQNEHSVLGGKSAGARIGLLRNVGCRLGALRHCALSSVQRFERASRRVRPFSDAHDPMKLRKACLLLVGSVGALLLIGGSIILGILPNFVRNGVLEAISLSNGSKAEKGWIDPPYEMSMQVWFFNITNPDEVMLYQAKPSLVEMGPYGFDERQHKVAVTYYDNGTIGYQNFKWFQFNASKSCDHCRLSDVVNVPNVPFWSLLHKLRRSGSMPKLKKFISYGLLGVGEGAFITKSVDALLFTGYNDIIFAMAKMFHWLSPDTKVPDRMGFMYGKNWTLDGAYLMNSGQANYLERGRLELYKGRSSVDAWVDVWSNMINGSDGTVYPPFLERTSRLPLFSPDLCRSLYMDYLKDVRSGELNAYRFTVPAEVFDDKRAENAGFCWPTDVYYPEIQKVEYSTGLACLPSGLLNVSKCQMDAPIVLSSPHFLYASDVVQNSVFGLRPNVEEHTTRIDIEPVSSVGLEFQRKLQINVGMVQDGDFSTLKRMRSVIMPVLWLNESAYLNAEARRDIWQRLFLPRLVAKIVGSALITTGVISILLAIGLFFFYRRIQEKQETI
;
A
#
# COMPACT_ATOMS: atom_id res chain seq x y z
N MET A 1 -8.42 9.75 66.75
CA MET A 1 -7.21 8.93 66.50
C MET A 1 -7.04 8.86 65.00
N GLU A 2 -6.31 9.82 64.44
CA GLU A 2 -4.92 9.62 63.97
C GLU A 2 -4.86 8.53 62.90
N SER A 3 -4.55 8.80 61.63
CA SER A 3 -3.33 9.45 61.17
C SER A 3 -3.50 9.82 59.69
N VAL A 4 -3.48 11.12 59.42
CA VAL A 4 -3.49 11.73 58.08
C VAL A 4 -2.05 11.83 57.60
N ARG A 5 -1.63 10.98 56.67
CA ARG A 5 -0.31 11.06 56.03
C ARG A 5 -0.39 11.81 54.69
N LYS A 6 -0.15 13.12 54.77
CA LYS A 6 0.25 13.98 53.65
C LYS A 6 1.43 13.33 52.89
N LYS A 7 1.21 12.91 51.64
CA LYS A 7 2.28 12.82 50.63
C LYS A 7 1.97 13.82 49.52
N ARG A 8 2.89 14.77 49.38
CA ARG A 8 2.87 15.92 48.47
C ARG A 8 2.76 15.42 47.02
N ARG A 9 1.76 15.92 46.28
CA ARG A 9 1.75 15.87 44.82
C ARG A 9 2.88 16.76 44.31
N ALA A 10 3.85 16.18 43.61
CA ALA A 10 4.78 16.93 42.79
C ALA A 10 4.01 17.59 41.63
N PRO A 11 4.29 18.84 41.26
CA PRO A 11 3.63 19.48 40.13
C PRO A 11 4.09 18.80 38.82
N LEU A 12 3.11 18.51 37.95
CA LEU A 12 3.31 18.05 36.58
C LEU A 12 4.26 19.01 35.83
N PRO A 13 5.18 18.50 34.99
CA PRO A 13 6.01 19.37 34.15
C PRO A 13 5.13 20.10 33.12
N PRO A 14 5.51 21.31 32.70
CA PRO A 14 4.72 22.12 31.78
C PRO A 14 4.62 21.45 30.40
N PRO A 15 3.59 21.76 29.60
CA PRO A 15 3.39 21.13 28.32
C PRO A 15 4.55 21.42 27.36
N LEU A 16 4.91 20.42 26.57
CA LEU A 16 5.86 20.39 25.44
C LEU A 16 5.48 21.35 24.27
N ARG A 17 4.75 22.43 24.55
CA ARG A 17 4.31 23.46 23.61
C ARG A 17 5.26 24.66 23.56
N GLN A 18 6.13 24.84 24.56
CA GLN A 18 7.06 25.98 24.60
C GLN A 18 8.46 25.69 24.06
N SER A 19 8.92 24.44 24.05
CA SER A 19 10.21 24.05 23.41
C SER A 19 10.13 24.16 21.88
N ILE A 20 8.99 23.76 21.30
CA ILE A 20 8.73 23.86 19.85
C ILE A 20 8.61 25.33 19.41
N SER A 21 8.10 26.23 20.27
CA SER A 21 7.99 27.67 19.94
C SER A 21 9.34 28.40 19.92
N LYS A 22 10.32 27.94 20.72
CA LYS A 22 11.66 28.55 20.77
C LYS A 22 12.58 28.06 19.65
N GLU A 23 12.40 26.83 19.16
CA GLU A 23 13.08 26.35 17.95
C GLU A 23 12.44 26.90 16.67
N ALA A 24 11.12 27.09 16.63
CA ALA A 24 10.44 27.77 15.52
C ALA A 24 10.80 29.27 15.41
N ALA A 25 10.98 29.97 16.54
CA ALA A 25 11.42 31.36 16.55
C ALA A 25 12.92 31.53 16.19
N ARG A 26 13.74 30.49 16.43
CA ARG A 26 15.16 30.47 16.00
C ARG A 26 15.29 30.20 14.50
N ALA A 27 14.40 29.39 13.93
CA ALA A 27 14.31 29.16 12.48
C ALA A 27 13.72 30.36 11.70
N GLN A 28 12.84 31.16 12.30
CA GLN A 28 12.30 32.38 11.66
C GLN A 28 13.28 33.56 11.64
N ASN A 29 14.23 33.65 12.59
CA ASN A 29 15.25 34.70 12.58
C ASN A 29 16.46 34.39 11.69
N GLU A 30 16.64 33.15 11.26
CA GLU A 30 17.64 32.81 10.21
C GLU A 30 17.11 33.04 8.79
N HIS A 31 15.79 33.15 8.62
CA HIS A 31 15.16 33.43 7.33
C HIS A 31 14.99 34.93 6.99
N SER A 32 15.17 35.85 7.95
CA SER A 32 15.05 37.29 7.72
C SER A 32 16.38 38.01 7.42
N VAL A 33 17.53 37.32 7.49
CA VAL A 33 18.86 37.89 7.15
C VAL A 33 19.35 37.50 5.74
N LEU A 34 18.60 36.67 5.00
CA LEU A 34 18.99 36.22 3.64
C LEU A 34 18.10 36.75 2.51
N GLY A 35 17.11 37.59 2.81
CA GLY A 35 16.25 38.27 1.83
C GLY A 35 16.79 39.64 1.41
N GLY A 36 17.96 39.70 0.78
CA GLY A 36 18.55 40.99 0.42
C GLY A 36 19.76 40.98 -0.51
N LYS A 37 20.04 39.90 -1.25
CA LYS A 37 21.11 39.88 -2.28
C LYS A 37 20.75 38.96 -3.44
N SER A 38 19.77 39.34 -4.26
CA SER A 38 19.44 38.63 -5.50
C SER A 38 19.00 39.58 -6.62
N ALA A 39 19.87 40.51 -6.99
CA ALA A 39 19.79 41.20 -8.30
C ALA A 39 21.16 41.52 -8.93
N GLY A 40 22.29 41.21 -8.26
CA GLY A 40 23.65 41.43 -8.78
C GLY A 40 24.44 40.16 -9.14
N ALA A 41 23.89 38.96 -8.92
CA ALA A 41 24.64 37.70 -8.99
C ALA A 41 24.40 36.87 -10.28
N ARG A 42 23.70 37.41 -11.29
CA ARG A 42 23.50 36.74 -12.59
C ARG A 42 24.45 37.19 -13.71
N ILE A 43 25.36 38.14 -13.44
CA ILE A 43 26.43 38.53 -14.39
C ILE A 43 27.82 38.07 -13.89
N GLY A 44 27.96 37.68 -12.62
CA GLY A 44 29.23 37.20 -12.04
C GLY A 44 29.56 35.72 -12.31
N LEU A 45 28.56 34.86 -12.51
CA LEU A 45 28.82 33.42 -12.68
C LEU A 45 29.21 33.02 -14.11
N LEU A 46 28.78 33.79 -15.12
CA LEU A 46 29.24 33.60 -16.51
C LEU A 46 30.64 34.19 -16.76
N ARG A 47 31.09 35.15 -15.93
CA ARG A 47 32.48 35.64 -15.95
C ARG A 47 33.47 34.67 -15.28
N ASN A 48 33.07 33.96 -14.22
CA ASN A 48 33.97 33.01 -13.53
C ASN A 48 34.14 31.66 -14.25
N VAL A 49 33.16 31.23 -15.06
CA VAL A 49 33.34 30.06 -15.94
C VAL A 49 34.23 30.43 -17.15
N GLY A 50 34.09 31.65 -17.69
CA GLY A 50 35.01 32.19 -18.71
C GLY A 50 36.45 32.36 -18.22
N CYS A 51 36.66 32.81 -16.98
CA CYS A 51 38.00 32.94 -16.39
C CYS A 51 38.65 31.59 -16.03
N ARG A 52 37.89 30.57 -15.63
CA ARG A 52 38.45 29.23 -15.36
C ARG A 52 38.78 28.44 -16.64
N LEU A 53 38.02 28.63 -17.73
CA LEU A 53 38.38 28.10 -19.05
C LEU A 53 39.56 28.86 -19.70
N GLY A 54 39.69 30.17 -19.45
CA GLY A 54 40.86 30.97 -19.86
C GLY A 54 42.15 30.60 -19.13
N ALA A 55 42.07 30.33 -17.82
CA ALA A 55 43.22 29.87 -17.03
C ALA A 55 43.66 28.44 -17.38
N LEU A 56 42.72 27.54 -17.72
CA LEU A 56 43.04 26.21 -18.26
C LEU A 56 43.65 26.28 -19.67
N ARG A 57 43.19 27.21 -20.53
CA ARG A 57 43.83 27.47 -21.83
C ARG A 57 45.23 28.08 -21.69
N HIS A 58 45.47 29.01 -20.76
CA HIS A 58 46.81 29.58 -20.55
C HIS A 58 47.77 28.62 -19.81
N CYS A 59 47.27 27.75 -18.92
CA CYS A 59 48.07 26.65 -18.38
C CYS A 59 48.40 25.60 -19.45
N ALA A 60 47.46 25.27 -20.35
CA ALA A 60 47.70 24.36 -21.47
C ALA A 60 48.65 24.96 -22.52
N LEU A 61 48.53 26.25 -22.85
CA LEU A 61 49.42 26.92 -23.80
C LEU A 61 50.83 27.18 -23.23
N SER A 62 50.96 27.48 -21.93
CA SER A 62 52.28 27.64 -21.29
C SER A 62 52.98 26.31 -21.05
N SER A 63 52.24 25.21 -20.83
CA SER A 63 52.81 23.85 -20.79
C SER A 63 53.18 23.35 -22.18
N VAL A 64 52.40 23.66 -23.23
CA VAL A 64 52.76 23.36 -24.63
C VAL A 64 53.94 24.20 -25.12
N GLN A 65 54.03 25.50 -24.79
CA GLN A 65 55.18 26.35 -25.14
C GLN A 65 56.44 26.04 -24.32
N ARG A 66 56.32 25.57 -23.07
CA ARG A 66 57.44 25.01 -22.30
C ARG A 66 57.88 23.66 -22.86
N PHE A 67 56.97 22.85 -23.40
CA PHE A 67 57.30 21.62 -24.12
C PHE A 67 58.02 21.92 -25.45
N GLU A 68 57.58 22.93 -26.20
CA GLU A 68 58.24 23.34 -27.45
C GLU A 68 59.64 23.95 -27.22
N ARG A 69 59.84 24.73 -26.15
CA ARG A 69 61.19 25.24 -25.80
C ARG A 69 62.11 24.17 -25.19
N ALA A 70 61.55 23.17 -24.51
CA ALA A 70 62.31 21.99 -24.08
C ALA A 70 62.70 21.07 -25.27
N SER A 71 61.88 21.03 -26.33
CA SER A 71 62.19 20.26 -27.54
C SER A 71 63.33 20.82 -28.39
N ARG A 72 63.66 22.12 -28.25
CA ARG A 72 64.75 22.78 -29.02
C ARG A 72 66.09 22.82 -28.32
N ARG A 73 66.24 22.14 -27.18
CA ARG A 73 67.52 22.02 -26.47
C ARG A 73 67.80 20.56 -26.08
N VAL A 74 67.52 19.64 -26.99
CA VAL A 74 68.02 18.27 -26.93
C VAL A 74 69.18 18.21 -27.94
N ARG A 75 70.41 18.11 -27.42
CA ARG A 75 71.58 17.75 -28.23
C ARG A 75 71.26 16.46 -28.98
N PRO A 76 71.78 16.24 -30.20
CA PRO A 76 71.55 14.97 -30.87
C PRO A 76 72.20 13.87 -30.04
N PHE A 77 71.41 13.14 -29.26
CA PHE A 77 71.81 11.86 -28.71
C PHE A 77 71.60 10.86 -29.85
N SER A 78 72.58 10.83 -30.76
CA SER A 78 72.71 9.78 -31.75
C SER A 78 73.20 8.53 -31.04
N ASP A 79 72.29 7.85 -30.35
CA ASP A 79 72.36 6.41 -30.22
C ASP A 79 71.12 5.85 -30.89
N ALA A 80 71.35 4.98 -31.86
CA ALA A 80 70.34 4.39 -32.72
C ALA A 80 69.27 3.63 -31.91
N HIS A 81 68.16 4.30 -31.59
CA HIS A 81 66.91 3.62 -31.28
C HIS A 81 66.11 3.45 -32.56
N ASP A 82 66.27 2.25 -33.12
CA ASP A 82 65.53 1.68 -34.24
C ASP A 82 64.04 2.13 -34.24
N PRO A 83 63.58 2.93 -35.22
CA PRO A 83 62.20 3.46 -35.28
C PRO A 83 61.14 2.35 -35.32
N MET A 84 61.56 1.13 -35.67
CA MET A 84 60.77 -0.07 -35.63
C MET A 84 60.43 -0.51 -34.18
N LYS A 85 61.34 -0.31 -33.22
CA LYS A 85 61.13 -0.63 -31.79
C LYS A 85 60.12 0.31 -31.13
N LEU A 86 60.20 1.61 -31.43
CA LEU A 86 59.29 2.61 -30.88
C LEU A 86 57.83 2.39 -31.35
N ARG A 87 57.64 2.03 -32.62
CA ARG A 87 56.30 1.75 -33.19
C ARG A 87 55.69 0.46 -32.63
N LYS A 88 56.49 -0.60 -32.47
CA LYS A 88 56.07 -1.84 -31.79
C LYS A 88 55.67 -1.56 -30.33
N ALA A 89 56.43 -0.71 -29.63
CA ALA A 89 56.09 -0.31 -28.26
C ALA A 89 54.75 0.46 -28.17
N CYS A 90 54.46 1.37 -29.11
CA CYS A 90 53.17 2.06 -29.15
C CYS A 90 51.99 1.12 -29.41
N LEU A 91 52.13 0.13 -30.30
CA LEU A 91 51.09 -0.88 -30.57
C LEU A 91 50.80 -1.73 -29.34
N LEU A 92 51.86 -2.16 -28.64
CA LEU A 92 51.73 -2.93 -27.39
C LEU A 92 51.08 -2.11 -26.28
N LEU A 93 51.38 -0.81 -26.18
CA LEU A 93 50.76 0.09 -25.21
C LEU A 93 49.26 0.31 -25.48
N VAL A 94 48.88 0.56 -26.74
CA VAL A 94 47.47 0.77 -27.12
C VAL A 94 46.66 -0.53 -26.93
N GLY A 95 47.26 -1.67 -27.26
CA GLY A 95 46.67 -2.99 -27.01
C GLY A 95 46.52 -3.30 -25.51
N SER A 96 47.52 -2.99 -24.69
CA SER A 96 47.48 -3.25 -23.24
C SER A 96 46.49 -2.34 -22.52
N VAL A 97 46.42 -1.06 -22.88
CA VAL A 97 45.39 -0.14 -22.38
C VAL A 97 44.00 -0.62 -22.80
N GLY A 98 43.83 -1.04 -24.05
CA GLY A 98 42.56 -1.60 -24.53
C GLY A 98 42.12 -2.84 -23.75
N ALA A 99 43.06 -3.76 -23.47
CA ALA A 99 42.80 -4.95 -22.67
C ALA A 99 42.43 -4.60 -21.21
N LEU A 100 43.13 -3.64 -20.59
CA LEU A 100 42.82 -3.18 -19.23
C LEU A 100 41.43 -2.55 -19.13
N LEU A 101 41.03 -1.73 -20.11
CA LEU A 101 39.69 -1.14 -20.17
C LEU A 101 38.60 -2.21 -20.33
N LEU A 102 38.84 -3.19 -21.20
CA LEU A 102 37.92 -4.31 -21.42
C LEU A 102 37.76 -5.15 -20.14
N ILE A 103 38.87 -5.49 -19.47
CA ILE A 103 38.86 -6.22 -18.20
C ILE A 103 38.13 -5.40 -17.12
N GLY A 104 38.48 -4.11 -16.97
CA GLY A 104 37.86 -3.22 -15.98
C GLY A 104 36.36 -3.06 -16.18
N GLY A 105 35.91 -2.81 -17.43
CA GLY A 105 34.49 -2.73 -17.75
C GLY A 105 33.75 -4.06 -17.51
N SER A 106 34.37 -5.20 -17.84
CA SER A 106 33.81 -6.52 -17.59
C SER A 106 33.67 -6.82 -16.10
N ILE A 107 34.67 -6.46 -15.28
CA ILE A 107 34.62 -6.59 -13.82
C ILE A 107 33.50 -5.73 -13.24
N ILE A 108 33.39 -4.46 -13.67
CA ILE A 108 32.32 -3.55 -13.21
C ILE A 108 30.95 -4.15 -13.49
N LEU A 109 30.69 -4.61 -14.72
CA LEU A 109 29.41 -5.19 -15.09
C LEU A 109 29.17 -6.56 -14.44
N GLY A 110 30.21 -7.35 -14.20
CA GLY A 110 30.12 -8.65 -13.53
C GLY A 110 29.83 -8.55 -12.04
N ILE A 111 30.39 -7.56 -11.34
CA ILE A 111 30.14 -7.31 -9.91
C ILE A 111 28.81 -6.57 -9.69
N LEU A 112 28.36 -5.80 -10.68
CA LEU A 112 27.18 -4.95 -10.55
C LEU A 112 25.93 -5.66 -9.97
N PRO A 113 25.52 -6.87 -10.40
CA PRO A 113 24.34 -7.54 -9.85
C PRO A 113 24.44 -7.79 -8.34
N ASN A 114 25.61 -8.20 -7.84
CA ASN A 114 25.83 -8.48 -6.42
C ASN A 114 25.88 -7.19 -5.60
N PHE A 115 26.59 -6.16 -6.10
CA PHE A 115 26.61 -4.84 -5.47
C PHE A 115 25.20 -4.25 -5.36
N VAL A 116 24.42 -4.38 -6.44
CA VAL A 116 23.03 -3.95 -6.49
C VAL A 116 22.16 -4.70 -5.49
N ARG A 117 22.28 -6.02 -5.45
CA ARG A 117 21.51 -6.85 -4.52
C ARG A 117 21.78 -6.43 -3.07
N ASN A 118 23.05 -6.33 -2.69
CA ASN A 118 23.43 -5.95 -1.33
C ASN A 118 23.01 -4.52 -0.99
N GLY A 119 23.19 -3.57 -1.93
CA GLY A 119 22.75 -2.19 -1.73
C GLY A 119 21.24 -2.04 -1.57
N VAL A 120 20.45 -2.88 -2.26
CA VAL A 120 18.98 -2.92 -2.06
C VAL A 120 18.65 -3.44 -0.68
N LEU A 121 19.24 -4.58 -0.28
CA LEU A 121 18.97 -5.21 1.01
C LEU A 121 19.31 -4.26 2.18
N GLU A 122 20.41 -3.52 2.07
CA GLU A 122 20.78 -2.49 3.03
C GLU A 122 19.78 -1.33 3.02
N ALA A 123 19.39 -0.85 1.84
CA ALA A 123 18.48 0.30 1.70
C ALA A 123 17.06 0.04 2.21
N ILE A 124 16.58 -1.21 2.17
CA ILE A 124 15.23 -1.61 2.63
C ILE A 124 15.20 -2.22 4.03
N SER A 125 16.36 -2.34 4.68
CA SER A 125 16.49 -2.97 5.99
C SER A 125 15.65 -2.25 7.03
N LEU A 126 14.80 -3.00 7.76
CA LEU A 126 14.08 -2.48 8.93
C LEU A 126 14.91 -2.67 10.19
N SER A 127 16.09 -2.06 10.23
CA SER A 127 16.90 -1.98 11.44
C SER A 127 16.69 -0.67 12.17
N ASN A 128 16.87 -0.68 13.50
CA ASN A 128 16.73 0.50 14.35
C ASN A 128 17.67 1.62 13.88
N GLY A 129 17.10 2.79 13.60
CA GLY A 129 17.75 3.99 13.09
C GLY A 129 17.85 4.08 11.57
N SER A 130 17.54 3.00 10.84
CA SER A 130 17.65 2.96 9.38
C SER A 130 16.67 3.92 8.69
N LYS A 131 16.98 4.29 7.44
CA LYS A 131 16.07 5.16 6.67
C LYS A 131 14.76 4.45 6.31
N ALA A 132 14.83 3.17 5.95
CA ALA A 132 13.64 2.39 5.62
C ALA A 132 12.72 2.19 6.83
N GLU A 133 13.28 1.98 8.03
CA GLU A 133 12.49 1.97 9.26
C GLU A 133 11.77 3.30 9.46
N LYS A 134 12.46 4.44 9.36
CA LYS A 134 11.82 5.76 9.54
C LYS A 134 10.67 5.98 8.56
N GLY A 135 10.87 5.62 7.28
CA GLY A 135 9.82 5.69 6.26
C GLY A 135 8.76 4.60 6.36
N TRP A 136 8.95 3.58 7.18
CA TRP A 136 7.94 2.57 7.50
C TRP A 136 7.12 2.95 8.74
N ILE A 137 7.76 3.62 9.71
CA ILE A 137 7.12 4.20 10.90
C ILE A 137 6.24 5.39 10.54
N ASP A 138 6.77 6.33 9.75
CA ASP A 138 6.07 7.50 9.24
C ASP A 138 6.09 7.47 7.70
N PRO A 139 5.07 6.84 7.09
CA PRO A 139 5.10 6.57 5.66
C PRO A 139 5.00 7.84 4.81
N PRO A 140 5.91 8.04 3.82
CA PRO A 140 5.94 9.23 2.98
C PRO A 140 4.92 9.18 1.85
N TYR A 141 3.66 8.90 2.19
CA TYR A 141 2.54 8.80 1.25
C TYR A 141 1.50 9.87 1.51
N GLU A 142 0.90 10.33 0.43
CA GLU A 142 -0.35 11.09 0.48
C GLU A 142 -1.50 10.10 0.53
N MET A 143 -2.05 9.89 1.73
CA MET A 143 -3.11 8.93 1.98
C MET A 143 -4.48 9.60 2.02
N SER A 144 -5.48 8.94 1.46
CA SER A 144 -6.84 9.44 1.45
C SER A 144 -7.83 8.29 1.42
N MET A 145 -8.91 8.44 2.17
CA MET A 145 -10.07 7.56 2.11
C MET A 145 -11.21 8.32 1.45
N GLN A 146 -11.82 7.74 0.43
CA GLN A 146 -13.05 8.23 -0.18
C GLN A 146 -14.17 7.22 0.05
N VAL A 147 -15.37 7.70 0.36
CA VAL A 147 -16.53 6.86 0.65
C VAL A 147 -17.70 7.25 -0.23
N TRP A 148 -18.39 6.27 -0.81
CA TRP A 148 -19.63 6.42 -1.55
C TRP A 148 -20.71 5.62 -0.87
N PHE A 149 -21.87 6.21 -0.67
CA PHE A 149 -23.05 5.57 -0.10
C PHE A 149 -24.03 5.18 -1.19
N PHE A 150 -24.75 4.09 -0.98
CA PHE A 150 -25.91 3.71 -1.78
C PHE A 150 -27.19 4.11 -1.04
N ASN A 151 -27.78 5.23 -1.45
CA ASN A 151 -29.04 5.71 -0.90
C ASN A 151 -30.22 4.95 -1.53
N ILE A 152 -31.04 4.29 -0.72
CA ILE A 152 -32.24 3.60 -1.21
C ILE A 152 -33.41 4.56 -1.40
N THR A 153 -34.04 4.53 -2.59
CA THR A 153 -35.13 5.46 -2.94
C THR A 153 -36.52 4.86 -2.78
N ASN A 154 -36.66 3.54 -2.72
CA ASN A 154 -37.95 2.84 -2.63
C ASN A 154 -38.03 1.81 -1.48
N PRO A 155 -37.65 2.16 -0.23
CA PRO A 155 -37.63 1.22 0.89
C PRO A 155 -38.98 0.55 1.14
N ASP A 156 -40.08 1.30 1.13
CA ASP A 156 -41.43 0.77 1.42
C ASP A 156 -41.88 -0.25 0.37
N GLU A 157 -41.55 -0.03 -0.90
CA GLU A 157 -41.89 -0.97 -1.97
C GLU A 157 -41.13 -2.28 -1.86
N VAL A 158 -39.85 -2.21 -1.47
CA VAL A 158 -39.02 -3.39 -1.19
C VAL A 158 -39.64 -4.21 -0.06
N MET A 159 -40.11 -3.53 0.99
CA MET A 159 -40.69 -4.18 2.17
C MET A 159 -42.08 -4.78 1.92
N LEU A 160 -42.95 -4.03 1.25
CA LEU A 160 -44.39 -4.32 1.16
C LEU A 160 -44.79 -5.05 -0.12
N TYR A 161 -44.09 -4.81 -1.23
CA TYR A 161 -44.49 -5.24 -2.57
C TYR A 161 -43.47 -6.12 -3.28
N GLN A 162 -42.43 -6.60 -2.58
CA GLN A 162 -41.35 -7.39 -3.20
C GLN A 162 -40.63 -6.66 -4.33
N ALA A 163 -40.66 -5.32 -4.32
CA ALA A 163 -39.99 -4.55 -5.35
C ALA A 163 -38.47 -4.75 -5.24
N LYS A 164 -37.81 -4.63 -6.39
CA LYS A 164 -36.36 -4.64 -6.46
C LYS A 164 -35.83 -3.30 -5.88
N PRO A 165 -34.82 -3.32 -4.99
CA PRO A 165 -34.26 -2.08 -4.44
C PRO A 165 -33.66 -1.19 -5.51
N SER A 166 -33.96 0.10 -5.44
CA SER A 166 -33.41 1.14 -6.31
C SER A 166 -32.45 2.01 -5.51
N LEU A 167 -31.20 2.06 -5.97
CA LEU A 167 -30.10 2.74 -5.29
C LEU A 167 -29.62 3.93 -6.12
N VAL A 168 -29.34 5.02 -5.42
CA VAL A 168 -28.63 6.20 -5.96
C VAL A 168 -27.31 6.32 -5.21
N GLU A 169 -26.21 6.31 -5.95
CA GLU A 169 -24.89 6.52 -5.37
C GLU A 169 -24.70 7.98 -4.97
N MET A 170 -24.15 8.20 -3.77
CA MET A 170 -23.84 9.52 -3.21
C MET A 170 -22.38 9.56 -2.76
N GLY A 171 -21.58 10.46 -3.33
CA GLY A 171 -20.17 10.61 -2.98
C GLY A 171 -19.33 11.18 -4.14
N PRO A 172 -18.00 11.17 -4.01
CA PRO A 172 -17.27 10.72 -2.82
C PRO A 172 -17.37 11.70 -1.65
N TYR A 173 -17.38 11.16 -0.43
CA TYR A 173 -17.01 11.86 0.79
C TYR A 173 -15.54 11.59 1.08
N GLY A 174 -14.69 12.61 0.92
CA GLY A 174 -13.24 12.50 0.99
C GLY A 174 -12.67 12.83 2.37
N PHE A 175 -11.69 12.04 2.78
CA PHE A 175 -10.95 12.19 4.03
C PHE A 175 -9.45 12.12 3.77
N ASP A 176 -8.70 13.00 4.42
CA ASP A 176 -7.26 12.83 4.59
C ASP A 176 -7.03 11.78 5.67
N GLU A 177 -6.25 10.76 5.32
CA GLU A 177 -5.83 9.72 6.24
C GLU A 177 -4.38 9.96 6.64
N ARG A 178 -4.06 9.68 7.89
CA ARG A 178 -2.68 9.62 8.37
C ARG A 178 -2.54 8.39 9.23
N GLN A 179 -1.41 7.70 9.07
CA GLN A 179 -1.04 6.57 9.88
C GLN A 179 0.42 6.67 10.32
N HIS A 180 0.69 6.28 11.56
CA HIS A 180 2.04 6.23 12.11
C HIS A 180 2.16 4.96 12.94
N LYS A 181 3.27 4.24 12.79
CA LYS A 181 3.52 3.05 13.61
C LYS A 181 4.06 3.47 14.96
N VAL A 182 3.51 2.89 16.02
CA VAL A 182 3.87 3.20 17.41
C VAL A 182 4.20 1.93 18.18
N ALA A 183 4.80 2.11 19.36
CA ALA A 183 5.21 1.01 20.23
C ALA A 183 6.13 -0.02 19.52
N VAL A 184 7.01 0.47 18.65
CA VAL A 184 7.94 -0.37 17.88
C VAL A 184 8.94 -1.04 18.81
N THR A 185 8.98 -2.37 18.81
CA THR A 185 9.85 -3.19 19.66
C THR A 185 10.61 -4.19 18.80
N TYR A 186 11.91 -4.29 19.02
CA TYR A 186 12.80 -5.20 18.31
C TYR A 186 13.12 -6.43 19.16
N TYR A 187 13.15 -7.59 18.52
CA TYR A 187 13.47 -8.86 19.19
C TYR A 187 14.69 -9.54 18.55
N ASP A 188 15.45 -10.26 19.36
CA ASP A 188 16.71 -10.92 18.95
C ASP A 188 16.51 -12.00 17.87
N ASN A 189 15.30 -12.56 17.78
CA ASN A 189 14.92 -13.52 16.73
C ASN A 189 14.67 -12.85 15.35
N GLY A 190 14.92 -11.55 15.21
CA GLY A 190 14.74 -10.81 13.96
C GLY A 190 13.30 -10.35 13.69
N THR A 191 12.41 -10.41 14.68
CA THR A 191 11.03 -9.91 14.58
C THR A 191 10.88 -8.50 15.12
N ILE A 192 9.84 -7.80 14.66
CA ILE A 192 9.49 -6.43 15.05
C ILE A 192 8.01 -6.42 15.45
N GLY A 193 7.75 -5.98 16.69
CA GLY A 193 6.41 -5.71 17.20
C GLY A 193 6.02 -4.25 16.99
N TYR A 194 4.78 -3.96 16.57
CA TYR A 194 4.28 -2.59 16.40
C TYR A 194 2.75 -2.52 16.45
N GLN A 195 2.22 -1.30 16.48
CA GLN A 195 0.78 -0.99 16.31
C GLN A 195 0.61 0.15 15.32
N ASN A 196 -0.45 0.17 14.52
CA ASN A 196 -0.72 1.31 13.63
C ASN A 196 -1.69 2.27 14.31
N PHE A 197 -1.25 3.51 14.51
CA PHE A 197 -2.09 4.61 14.95
C PHE A 197 -2.61 5.36 13.74
N LYS A 198 -3.93 5.50 13.59
CA LYS A 198 -4.54 6.15 12.43
C LYS A 198 -5.63 7.15 12.81
N TRP A 199 -5.75 8.19 11.98
CA TRP A 199 -6.84 9.15 12.08
C TRP A 199 -7.27 9.67 10.71
N PHE A 200 -8.50 10.17 10.68
CA PHE A 200 -9.19 10.63 9.48
C PHE A 200 -9.70 12.05 9.70
N GLN A 201 -9.47 12.91 8.72
CA GLN A 201 -9.97 14.28 8.71
C GLN A 201 -10.74 14.54 7.42
N PHE A 202 -11.97 15.02 7.54
CA PHE A 202 -12.79 15.34 6.37
C PHE A 202 -12.13 16.42 5.52
N ASN A 203 -12.12 16.20 4.21
CA ASN A 203 -11.53 17.11 3.24
C ASN A 203 -12.54 17.40 2.11
N ALA A 204 -13.09 18.61 2.14
CA ALA A 204 -14.07 19.07 1.14
C ALA A 204 -13.50 19.07 -0.29
N SER A 205 -12.20 19.36 -0.47
CA SER A 205 -11.57 19.39 -1.80
C SER A 205 -11.42 18.01 -2.47
N LYS A 206 -11.46 16.94 -1.66
CA LYS A 206 -11.43 15.54 -2.13
C LYS A 206 -12.82 14.90 -2.15
N SER A 207 -13.84 15.68 -1.79
CA SER A 207 -15.26 15.29 -1.81
C SER A 207 -15.93 15.84 -3.07
N CYS A 208 -17.13 15.37 -3.39
CA CYS A 208 -17.94 16.00 -4.44
C CYS A 208 -18.34 17.44 -4.05
N ASP A 209 -18.55 18.33 -5.02
CA ASP A 209 -18.79 19.78 -4.81
C ASP A 209 -19.93 20.10 -3.83
N HIS A 210 -20.91 19.20 -3.71
CA HIS A 210 -22.08 19.36 -2.86
C HIS A 210 -22.10 18.40 -1.66
N CYS A 211 -21.09 17.55 -1.51
CA CYS A 211 -21.01 16.54 -0.48
C CYS A 211 -20.69 17.16 0.88
N ARG A 212 -21.58 16.98 1.85
CA ARG A 212 -21.39 17.42 3.24
C ARG A 212 -21.60 16.25 4.19
N LEU A 213 -20.88 16.24 5.30
CA LEU A 213 -21.08 15.24 6.34
C LEU A 213 -22.49 15.24 6.97
N SER A 214 -23.23 16.34 6.81
CA SER A 214 -24.63 16.47 7.20
C SER A 214 -25.63 15.84 6.22
N ASP A 215 -25.20 15.43 5.03
CA ASP A 215 -26.07 14.81 4.03
C ASP A 215 -26.70 13.56 4.61
N VAL A 216 -27.99 13.37 4.34
CA VAL A 216 -28.76 12.25 4.86
C VAL A 216 -28.86 11.14 3.83
N VAL A 217 -28.61 9.92 4.29
CA VAL A 217 -28.66 8.71 3.47
C VAL A 217 -29.58 7.72 4.16
N ASN A 218 -30.45 7.09 3.37
CA ASN A 218 -31.30 5.99 3.81
C ASN A 218 -30.60 4.66 3.49
N VAL A 219 -30.34 3.86 4.52
CA VAL A 219 -29.59 2.61 4.43
C VAL A 219 -30.25 1.51 5.26
N PRO A 220 -29.92 0.22 5.03
CA PRO A 220 -30.35 -0.86 5.92
C PRO A 220 -29.95 -0.59 7.36
N ASN A 221 -30.89 -0.81 8.29
CA ASN A 221 -30.65 -0.63 9.70
C ASN A 221 -29.86 -1.82 10.27
N VAL A 222 -28.53 -1.67 10.38
CA VAL A 222 -27.63 -2.75 10.78
C VAL A 222 -28.00 -3.35 12.16
N PRO A 223 -28.26 -2.57 13.22
CA PRO A 223 -28.79 -3.08 14.49
C PRO A 223 -30.03 -3.97 14.34
N PHE A 224 -31.01 -3.54 13.55
CA PHE A 224 -32.24 -4.30 13.26
C PHE A 224 -31.93 -5.66 12.63
N TRP A 225 -31.11 -5.66 11.58
CA TRP A 225 -30.74 -6.89 10.88
C TRP A 225 -29.87 -7.81 11.73
N SER A 226 -29.05 -7.24 12.62
CA SER A 226 -28.22 -8.01 13.57
C SER A 226 -29.08 -8.70 14.63
N LEU A 227 -30.09 -8.00 15.18
CA LEU A 227 -31.04 -8.59 16.12
C LEU A 227 -31.81 -9.74 15.46
N LEU A 228 -32.33 -9.54 14.25
CA LEU A 228 -33.05 -10.57 13.52
C LEU A 228 -32.16 -11.78 13.26
N HIS A 229 -30.93 -11.56 12.79
CA HIS A 229 -29.98 -12.64 12.52
C HIS A 229 -29.73 -13.48 13.79
N LYS A 230 -29.50 -12.84 14.94
CA LYS A 230 -29.36 -13.53 16.23
C LYS A 230 -30.61 -14.32 16.62
N LEU A 231 -31.80 -13.72 16.52
CA LEU A 231 -33.09 -14.38 16.84
C LEU A 231 -33.37 -15.61 15.98
N ARG A 232 -32.95 -15.57 14.72
CA ARG A 232 -33.10 -16.71 13.80
C ARG A 232 -32.15 -17.84 14.16
N ARG A 233 -30.90 -17.52 14.51
CA ARG A 233 -29.88 -18.51 14.89
C ARG A 233 -30.10 -19.13 16.26
N SER A 234 -30.68 -18.39 17.21
CA SER A 234 -31.03 -18.92 18.53
C SER A 234 -32.24 -19.86 18.52
N GLY A 235 -32.89 -20.07 17.37
CA GLY A 235 -34.10 -20.88 17.27
C GLY A 235 -35.28 -20.29 18.04
N SER A 236 -35.33 -18.96 18.22
CA SER A 236 -36.35 -18.30 19.03
C SER A 236 -37.76 -18.60 18.51
N MET A 237 -38.68 -18.88 19.44
CA MET A 237 -40.07 -19.26 19.11
C MET A 237 -40.77 -18.18 18.26
N PRO A 238 -41.62 -18.57 17.29
CA PRO A 238 -42.39 -17.65 16.44
C PRO A 238 -43.17 -16.57 17.21
N LYS A 239 -43.76 -16.93 18.36
CA LYS A 239 -44.52 -15.99 19.21
C LYS A 239 -43.62 -14.86 19.76
N LEU A 240 -42.40 -15.18 20.14
CA LEU A 240 -41.43 -14.20 20.66
C LEU A 240 -40.97 -13.25 19.56
N LYS A 241 -40.64 -13.79 18.37
CA LYS A 241 -40.29 -12.97 17.20
C LYS A 241 -41.40 -12.00 16.83
N LYS A 242 -42.67 -12.46 16.82
CA LYS A 242 -43.84 -11.60 16.59
C LYS A 242 -43.99 -10.52 17.65
N PHE A 243 -43.82 -10.85 18.93
CA PHE A 243 -43.87 -9.89 20.02
C PHE A 243 -42.81 -8.80 19.86
N ILE A 244 -41.55 -9.17 19.61
CA ILE A 244 -40.45 -8.24 19.35
C ILE A 244 -40.76 -7.38 18.10
N SER A 245 -41.23 -8.00 17.02
CA SER A 245 -41.58 -7.29 15.77
C SER A 245 -42.66 -6.22 15.99
N TYR A 246 -43.72 -6.51 16.74
CA TYR A 246 -44.74 -5.50 17.07
C TYR A 246 -44.22 -4.42 18.02
N GLY A 247 -43.36 -4.79 18.97
CA GLY A 247 -42.71 -3.83 19.88
C GLY A 247 -41.84 -2.83 19.13
N LEU A 248 -40.97 -3.31 18.23
CA LEU A 248 -40.13 -2.48 17.36
C LEU A 248 -40.97 -1.54 16.48
N LEU A 249 -42.05 -2.06 15.87
CA LEU A 249 -42.98 -1.25 15.09
C LEU A 249 -43.63 -0.14 15.94
N GLY A 250 -44.02 -0.46 17.19
CA GLY A 250 -44.65 0.49 18.10
C GLY A 250 -43.75 1.64 18.54
N VAL A 251 -42.44 1.47 18.53
CA VAL A 251 -41.45 2.52 18.82
C VAL A 251 -40.90 3.19 17.55
N GLY A 252 -41.42 2.83 16.37
CA GLY A 252 -40.98 3.37 15.08
C GLY A 252 -39.65 2.80 14.56
N GLU A 253 -39.19 1.67 15.10
CA GLU A 253 -37.95 1.01 14.68
C GLU A 253 -38.20 0.13 13.45
N GLY A 254 -37.35 0.29 12.42
CA GLY A 254 -37.58 -0.31 11.10
C GLY A 254 -36.36 -0.98 10.49
N ALA A 255 -36.58 -1.67 9.37
CA ALA A 255 -35.56 -2.36 8.60
C ALA A 255 -34.58 -1.43 7.86
N PHE A 256 -34.98 -0.17 7.68
CA PHE A 256 -34.20 0.90 7.08
C PHE A 256 -34.11 2.06 8.06
N ILE A 257 -33.02 2.82 7.97
CA ILE A 257 -32.76 3.97 8.81
C ILE A 257 -32.16 5.11 7.97
N THR A 258 -32.64 6.32 8.21
CA THR A 258 -32.10 7.54 7.60
C THR A 258 -31.25 8.29 8.61
N LYS A 259 -29.96 8.48 8.30
CA LYS A 259 -28.98 9.17 9.15
C LYS A 259 -28.05 10.02 8.30
N SER A 260 -27.36 10.97 8.94
CA SER A 260 -26.31 11.72 8.26
C SER A 260 -25.08 10.85 7.98
N VAL A 261 -24.32 11.22 6.97
CA VAL A 261 -23.03 10.56 6.62
C VAL A 261 -22.09 10.51 7.82
N ASP A 262 -21.96 11.60 8.59
CA ASP A 262 -21.14 11.62 9.79
C ASP A 262 -21.57 10.58 10.84
N ALA A 263 -22.88 10.47 11.05
CA ALA A 263 -23.45 9.53 12.02
C ALA A 263 -23.29 8.08 11.55
N LEU A 264 -23.39 7.80 10.25
CA LEU A 264 -23.15 6.47 9.68
C LEU A 264 -21.66 6.08 9.72
N LEU A 265 -20.74 7.03 9.62
CA LEU A 265 -19.30 6.77 9.63
C LEU A 265 -18.67 6.87 11.02
N PHE A 266 -18.43 8.08 11.53
CA PHE A 266 -17.49 8.32 12.63
C PHE A 266 -18.16 8.65 13.95
N THR A 267 -19.13 9.56 13.96
CA THR A 267 -19.81 9.98 15.21
C THR A 267 -20.66 8.85 15.78
N GLY A 268 -21.17 7.97 14.91
CA GLY A 268 -22.07 6.89 15.27
C GLY A 268 -23.46 7.40 15.64
N TYR A 269 -24.44 6.50 15.69
CA TYR A 269 -25.79 6.79 16.17
C TYR A 269 -26.23 5.81 17.26
N ASN A 270 -27.08 6.29 18.16
CA ASN A 270 -27.72 5.45 19.16
C ASN A 270 -28.93 4.75 18.53
N ASP A 271 -29.15 3.51 18.94
CA ASP A 271 -30.25 2.67 18.46
C ASP A 271 -30.95 2.00 19.65
N ILE A 272 -32.28 1.92 19.61
CA ILE A 272 -33.07 1.33 20.70
C ILE A 272 -32.78 -0.16 20.87
N ILE A 273 -32.33 -0.83 19.81
CA ILE A 273 -31.96 -2.25 19.83
C ILE A 273 -30.78 -2.51 20.75
N PHE A 274 -29.85 -1.57 20.89
CA PHE A 274 -28.75 -1.71 21.86
C PHE A 274 -29.27 -1.69 23.31
N ALA A 275 -30.27 -0.86 23.60
CA ALA A 275 -30.93 -0.86 24.91
C ALA A 275 -31.68 -2.18 25.15
N MET A 276 -32.39 -2.70 24.14
CA MET A 276 -33.06 -4.00 24.22
C MET A 276 -32.08 -5.16 24.43
N ALA A 277 -30.95 -5.17 23.71
CA ALA A 277 -29.93 -6.19 23.85
C ALA A 277 -29.31 -6.20 25.26
N LYS A 278 -29.08 -5.02 25.86
CA LYS A 278 -28.63 -4.88 27.24
C LYS A 278 -29.69 -5.34 28.26
N MET A 279 -30.98 -5.15 27.95
CA MET A 279 -32.09 -5.58 28.82
C MET A 279 -32.28 -7.10 28.82
N PHE A 280 -32.14 -7.74 27.65
CA PHE A 280 -32.32 -9.17 27.46
C PHE A 280 -30.98 -9.89 27.38
N HIS A 281 -30.36 -10.16 28.53
CA HIS A 281 -29.06 -10.83 28.64
C HIS A 281 -28.92 -12.15 27.84
N TRP A 282 -30.01 -12.86 27.55
CA TRP A 282 -29.99 -14.07 26.71
C TRP A 282 -29.77 -13.79 25.21
N LEU A 283 -30.07 -12.58 24.72
CA LEU A 283 -29.83 -12.17 23.32
C LEU A 283 -28.37 -11.79 23.07
N SER A 284 -27.64 -11.43 24.11
CA SER A 284 -26.21 -11.11 24.04
C SER A 284 -25.59 -11.43 25.41
N PRO A 285 -25.28 -12.71 25.67
CA PRO A 285 -24.59 -13.10 26.90
C PRO A 285 -23.19 -12.48 26.97
N ASP A 286 -22.60 -12.16 25.82
CA ASP A 286 -21.40 -11.33 25.71
C ASP A 286 -21.74 -9.85 25.96
N THR A 287 -21.16 -9.28 27.01
CA THR A 287 -21.29 -7.89 27.48
C THR A 287 -20.71 -6.83 26.51
N LYS A 288 -20.48 -7.18 25.24
CA LYS A 288 -19.83 -6.33 24.23
C LYS A 288 -20.81 -5.74 23.22
N VAL A 289 -22.00 -5.34 23.65
CA VAL A 289 -22.90 -4.55 22.80
C VAL A 289 -22.31 -3.14 22.69
N PRO A 290 -22.00 -2.64 21.47
CA PRO A 290 -21.46 -1.30 21.32
C PRO A 290 -22.48 -0.26 21.74
N ASP A 291 -22.01 0.90 22.23
CA ASP A 291 -22.90 1.98 22.64
C ASP A 291 -23.54 2.71 21.45
N ARG A 292 -22.87 2.70 20.29
CA ARG A 292 -23.29 3.38 19.07
C ARG A 292 -22.98 2.52 17.86
N MET A 293 -23.79 2.67 16.81
CA MET A 293 -23.53 2.07 15.49
C MET A 293 -22.84 3.08 14.58
N GLY A 294 -21.80 2.65 13.88
CA GLY A 294 -21.21 3.37 12.75
C GLY A 294 -20.11 2.52 12.10
N PHE A 295 -19.96 2.62 10.78
CA PHE A 295 -19.03 1.77 10.02
C PHE A 295 -17.55 2.05 10.35
N MET A 296 -17.26 3.28 10.79
CA MET A 296 -15.92 3.72 11.22
C MET A 296 -15.93 4.19 12.69
N TYR A 297 -16.98 3.85 13.45
CA TYR A 297 -17.10 4.25 14.85
C TYR A 297 -15.97 3.64 15.68
N GLY A 298 -15.28 4.47 16.48
CA GLY A 298 -14.12 4.06 17.26
C GLY A 298 -12.85 3.74 16.45
N LYS A 299 -12.83 3.99 15.13
CA LYS A 299 -11.63 3.84 14.29
C LYS A 299 -10.79 5.12 14.14
N ASN A 300 -11.34 6.28 14.51
CA ASN A 300 -10.63 7.56 14.40
C ASN A 300 -9.78 7.81 15.65
N TRP A 301 -8.50 8.19 15.47
CA TRP A 301 -7.53 8.38 16.55
C TRP A 301 -7.30 7.13 17.40
N THR A 302 -7.29 5.94 16.78
CA THR A 302 -7.15 4.66 17.48
C THR A 302 -6.06 3.78 16.90
N LEU A 303 -5.74 2.73 17.67
CA LEU A 303 -4.80 1.67 17.31
C LEU A 303 -5.59 0.49 16.70
N ASP A 304 -5.13 -0.04 15.57
CA ASP A 304 -5.81 -1.14 14.87
C ASP A 304 -5.46 -2.54 15.43
N GLY A 305 -4.39 -2.66 16.20
CA GLY A 305 -3.98 -3.87 16.90
C GLY A 305 -2.47 -4.01 16.98
N ALA A 306 -2.01 -4.97 17.80
CA ALA A 306 -0.61 -5.35 17.86
C ALA A 306 -0.26 -6.36 16.76
N TYR A 307 0.78 -6.06 16.00
CA TYR A 307 1.36 -6.93 14.99
C TYR A 307 2.75 -7.35 15.45
N LEU A 308 3.12 -8.60 15.15
CA LEU A 308 4.48 -9.09 15.19
C LEU A 308 4.83 -9.59 13.79
N MET A 309 5.88 -9.03 13.19
CA MET A 309 6.30 -9.38 11.84
C MET A 309 7.80 -9.65 11.77
N ASN A 310 8.24 -10.42 10.78
CA ASN A 310 9.65 -10.61 10.51
C ASN A 310 10.25 -9.37 9.79
N SER A 311 11.37 -8.85 10.31
CA SER A 311 12.06 -7.68 9.75
C SER A 311 12.70 -7.93 8.39
N GLY A 312 13.04 -9.18 8.10
CA GLY A 312 13.85 -9.60 6.96
C GLY A 312 15.37 -9.54 7.18
N GLN A 313 15.85 -9.19 8.39
CA GLN A 313 17.30 -9.07 8.66
C GLN A 313 18.02 -10.43 8.59
N ALA A 314 17.43 -11.47 9.18
CA ALA A 314 17.99 -12.82 9.14
C ALA A 314 17.80 -13.49 7.78
N ASN A 315 16.63 -13.30 7.16
CA ASN A 315 16.31 -13.79 5.83
C ASN A 315 15.39 -12.79 5.12
N TYR A 316 15.88 -12.18 4.04
CA TYR A 316 15.12 -11.17 3.30
C TYR A 316 13.86 -11.72 2.61
N LEU A 317 13.77 -13.04 2.42
CA LEU A 317 12.57 -13.70 1.88
C LEU A 317 11.41 -13.72 2.88
N GLU A 318 11.71 -13.64 4.18
CA GLU A 318 10.70 -13.60 5.24
C GLU A 318 10.23 -12.17 5.54
N ARG A 319 10.82 -11.17 4.87
CA ARG A 319 10.57 -9.76 5.11
C ARG A 319 9.08 -9.43 5.05
N GLY A 320 8.56 -8.86 6.14
CA GLY A 320 7.17 -8.43 6.25
C GLY A 320 6.19 -9.55 6.61
N ARG A 321 6.62 -10.82 6.66
CA ARG A 321 5.74 -11.93 7.06
C ARG A 321 5.25 -11.72 8.49
N LEU A 322 3.93 -11.74 8.68
CA LEU A 322 3.30 -11.68 9.98
C LEU A 322 3.47 -13.02 10.72
N GLU A 323 3.76 -12.93 12.00
CA GLU A 323 3.79 -14.07 12.93
C GLU A 323 2.59 -14.05 13.86
N LEU A 324 2.25 -12.86 14.39
CA LEU A 324 1.11 -12.68 15.28
C LEU A 324 0.32 -11.43 14.92
N TYR A 325 -1.00 -11.52 15.06
CA TYR A 325 -1.91 -10.38 15.11
C TYR A 325 -2.74 -10.47 16.39
N LYS A 326 -2.74 -9.40 17.19
CA LYS A 326 -3.38 -9.32 18.50
C LYS A 326 -3.01 -10.50 19.41
N GLY A 327 -1.73 -10.91 19.36
CA GLY A 327 -1.18 -12.00 20.16
C GLY A 327 -1.56 -13.41 19.70
N ARG A 328 -2.18 -13.56 18.52
CA ARG A 328 -2.58 -14.86 17.95
C ARG A 328 -1.90 -15.11 16.62
N SER A 329 -1.55 -16.37 16.34
CA SER A 329 -1.00 -16.84 15.06
C SER A 329 -2.07 -17.30 14.06
N SER A 330 -3.32 -17.38 14.51
CA SER A 330 -4.49 -17.67 13.69
C SER A 330 -5.69 -16.84 14.15
N VAL A 331 -6.63 -16.64 13.24
CA VAL A 331 -7.96 -16.11 13.58
C VAL A 331 -8.90 -17.24 13.99
N ASP A 332 -10.07 -16.89 14.52
CA ASP A 332 -11.16 -17.84 14.83
C ASP A 332 -12.44 -17.35 14.17
N ALA A 333 -12.37 -17.19 12.85
CA ALA A 333 -13.44 -16.66 12.02
C ALA A 333 -14.00 -17.70 11.04
N TRP A 334 -13.24 -18.75 10.74
CA TRP A 334 -13.52 -19.68 9.65
C TRP A 334 -13.62 -21.12 10.13
N VAL A 335 -14.05 -22.02 9.25
CA VAL A 335 -14.40 -23.40 9.62
C VAL A 335 -13.16 -24.26 9.85
N ASP A 336 -12.16 -24.15 8.99
CA ASP A 336 -10.96 -24.98 9.05
C ASP A 336 -9.71 -24.20 9.47
N VAL A 337 -8.67 -24.96 9.82
CA VAL A 337 -7.39 -24.41 10.30
C VAL A 337 -6.70 -23.57 9.22
N TRP A 338 -6.76 -23.98 7.95
CA TRP A 338 -6.08 -23.32 6.84
C TRP A 338 -6.64 -21.92 6.57
N SER A 339 -7.96 -21.80 6.57
CA SER A 339 -8.70 -20.55 6.37
C SER A 339 -8.47 -19.57 7.51
N ASN A 340 -8.16 -20.09 8.70
CA ASN A 340 -7.85 -19.31 9.89
C ASN A 340 -6.36 -18.91 10.00
N MET A 341 -5.48 -19.35 9.10
CA MET A 341 -4.06 -18.98 9.16
C MET A 341 -3.83 -17.49 8.84
N ILE A 342 -2.90 -16.87 9.57
CA ILE A 342 -2.38 -15.54 9.27
C ILE A 342 -1.12 -15.73 8.40
N ASN A 343 -1.24 -15.44 7.11
CA ASN A 343 -0.21 -15.64 6.12
C ASN A 343 0.16 -14.31 5.44
N GLY A 344 1.42 -14.18 5.05
CA GLY A 344 1.91 -13.02 4.31
C GLY A 344 2.10 -11.79 5.17
N SER A 345 2.07 -10.61 4.55
CA SER A 345 2.32 -9.33 5.21
C SER A 345 1.06 -8.59 5.62
N ASP A 346 1.23 -7.43 6.27
CA ASP A 346 0.16 -6.46 6.53
C ASP A 346 -0.26 -5.66 5.28
N GLY A 347 0.29 -5.99 4.11
CA GLY A 347 0.07 -5.27 2.85
C GLY A 347 1.00 -4.10 2.60
N THR A 348 1.87 -3.72 3.57
CA THR A 348 2.75 -2.56 3.44
C THR A 348 4.17 -2.92 3.03
N VAL A 349 4.60 -4.14 3.32
CA VAL A 349 5.97 -4.61 3.16
C VAL A 349 5.99 -5.98 2.49
N TYR A 350 6.89 -6.16 1.52
CA TYR A 350 7.13 -7.43 0.85
C TYR A 350 8.64 -7.72 0.68
N PRO A 351 9.03 -8.99 0.45
CA PRO A 351 10.37 -9.34 0.04
C PRO A 351 10.78 -8.64 -1.27
N PRO A 352 12.06 -8.23 -1.43
CA PRO A 352 12.58 -7.61 -2.66
C PRO A 352 12.69 -8.59 -3.83
N PHE A 353 13.02 -8.06 -5.01
CA PHE A 353 13.28 -8.82 -6.25
C PHE A 353 12.07 -9.60 -6.77
N LEU A 354 10.93 -8.92 -6.87
CA LEU A 354 9.70 -9.47 -7.42
C LEU A 354 9.85 -9.83 -8.90
N GLU A 355 9.22 -10.94 -9.25
CA GLU A 355 9.05 -11.43 -10.61
C GLU A 355 7.57 -11.31 -11.02
N ARG A 356 7.28 -11.42 -12.32
CA ARG A 356 5.89 -11.40 -12.81
C ARG A 356 5.10 -12.64 -12.40
N THR A 357 5.77 -13.69 -11.94
CA THR A 357 5.21 -14.93 -11.38
C THR A 357 5.04 -14.86 -9.86
N SER A 358 5.53 -13.79 -9.22
CA SER A 358 5.41 -13.64 -7.77
C SER A 358 3.95 -13.51 -7.36
N ARG A 359 3.60 -14.21 -6.29
CA ARG A 359 2.31 -14.08 -5.60
C ARG A 359 2.55 -13.46 -4.24
N LEU A 360 1.80 -12.41 -3.92
CA LEU A 360 2.00 -11.60 -2.72
C LEU A 360 0.93 -11.94 -1.66
N PRO A 361 1.22 -12.82 -0.69
CA PRO A 361 0.27 -13.12 0.37
C PRO A 361 0.14 -11.93 1.32
N LEU A 362 -1.08 -11.67 1.81
CA LEU A 362 -1.35 -10.65 2.81
C LEU A 362 -2.49 -11.07 3.73
N PHE A 363 -2.43 -10.60 4.97
CA PHE A 363 -3.52 -10.73 5.93
C PHE A 363 -4.28 -9.42 6.00
N SER A 364 -5.60 -9.47 5.81
CA SER A 364 -6.46 -8.30 5.96
C SER A 364 -7.32 -8.43 7.22
N PRO A 365 -7.05 -7.61 8.25
CA PRO A 365 -7.87 -7.58 9.46
C PRO A 365 -9.34 -7.25 9.20
N ASP A 366 -9.64 -6.40 8.20
CA ASP A 366 -11.01 -6.01 7.86
C ASP A 366 -11.81 -7.19 7.25
N LEU A 367 -11.13 -8.09 6.53
CA LEU A 367 -11.72 -9.30 5.96
C LEU A 367 -11.61 -10.51 6.89
N CYS A 368 -10.87 -10.38 8.00
CA CYS A 368 -10.54 -11.48 8.91
C CYS A 368 -9.88 -12.70 8.26
N ARG A 369 -9.20 -12.55 7.12
CA ARG A 369 -8.55 -13.68 6.47
C ARG A 369 -7.29 -13.26 5.76
N SER A 370 -6.48 -14.26 5.48
CA SER A 370 -5.39 -14.15 4.52
C SER A 370 -5.91 -14.28 3.09
N LEU A 371 -5.29 -13.55 2.19
CA LEU A 371 -5.51 -13.59 0.75
C LEU A 371 -4.17 -13.37 0.03
N TYR A 372 -4.21 -13.31 -1.29
CA TYR A 372 -3.04 -13.06 -2.11
C TYR A 372 -3.35 -12.09 -3.24
N MET A 373 -2.29 -11.45 -3.74
CA MET A 373 -2.34 -10.65 -4.96
C MET A 373 -1.44 -11.25 -6.03
N ASP A 374 -1.94 -11.24 -7.25
CA ASP A 374 -1.22 -11.70 -8.43
C ASP A 374 -0.84 -10.52 -9.33
N TYR A 375 0.25 -10.70 -10.07
CA TYR A 375 0.69 -9.72 -11.07
C TYR A 375 -0.40 -9.56 -12.14
N LEU A 376 -0.72 -8.30 -12.45
CA LEU A 376 -1.67 -7.91 -13.48
C LEU A 376 -0.94 -7.42 -14.73
N LYS A 377 -0.09 -6.39 -14.59
CA LYS A 377 0.64 -5.77 -15.72
C LYS A 377 1.79 -4.87 -15.27
N ASP A 378 2.72 -4.62 -16.19
CA ASP A 378 3.74 -3.58 -16.05
C ASP A 378 3.09 -2.19 -16.16
N VAL A 379 3.46 -1.28 -15.27
CA VAL A 379 2.99 0.11 -15.25
C VAL A 379 4.15 1.05 -14.95
N ARG A 380 3.92 2.35 -15.16
CA ARG A 380 4.89 3.40 -14.89
C ARG A 380 4.30 4.42 -13.92
N SER A 381 4.96 4.63 -12.79
CA SER A 381 4.57 5.64 -11.79
C SER A 381 5.61 6.76 -11.76
N GLY A 382 5.34 7.81 -12.54
CA GLY A 382 6.32 8.84 -12.84
C GLY A 382 7.53 8.27 -13.59
N GLU A 383 8.71 8.36 -12.98
CA GLU A 383 9.98 7.88 -13.57
C GLU A 383 10.28 6.41 -13.24
N LEU A 384 9.54 5.80 -12.32
CA LEU A 384 9.76 4.43 -11.85
C LEU A 384 8.90 3.43 -12.61
N ASN A 385 9.50 2.29 -12.95
CA ASN A 385 8.77 1.12 -13.43
C ASN A 385 8.22 0.36 -12.23
N ALA A 386 7.00 -0.15 -12.36
CA ALA A 386 6.35 -0.93 -11.32
C ALA A 386 5.55 -2.08 -11.91
N TYR A 387 5.32 -3.08 -11.07
CA TYR A 387 4.37 -4.16 -11.32
C TYR A 387 3.08 -3.83 -10.60
N ARG A 388 1.97 -3.82 -11.34
CA ARG A 388 0.64 -3.73 -10.76
C ARG A 388 0.20 -5.11 -10.32
N PHE A 389 -0.12 -5.24 -9.04
CA PHE A 389 -0.73 -6.42 -8.43
C PHE A 389 -2.20 -6.15 -8.13
N THR A 390 -3.03 -7.20 -8.19
CA THR A 390 -4.47 -7.16 -7.87
C THR A 390 -4.85 -8.38 -7.06
N VAL A 391 -5.93 -8.27 -6.28
CA VAL A 391 -6.60 -9.45 -5.73
C VAL A 391 -7.39 -10.11 -6.86
N PRO A 392 -7.09 -11.35 -7.24
CA PRO A 392 -7.76 -12.02 -8.35
C PRO A 392 -9.15 -12.50 -7.90
N ALA A 393 -10.11 -12.57 -8.84
CA ALA A 393 -11.53 -12.83 -8.54
C ALA A 393 -11.74 -14.21 -7.87
N GLU A 394 -10.86 -15.15 -8.17
CA GLU A 394 -10.81 -16.52 -7.66
C GLU A 394 -10.66 -16.59 -6.13
N VAL A 395 -10.13 -15.55 -5.48
CA VAL A 395 -10.04 -15.45 -4.01
C VAL A 395 -11.44 -15.47 -3.36
N PHE A 396 -12.47 -15.05 -4.10
CA PHE A 396 -13.86 -14.99 -3.65
C PHE A 396 -14.78 -15.91 -4.47
N ASP A 397 -14.24 -16.89 -5.19
CA ASP A 397 -15.02 -17.84 -5.98
C ASP A 397 -15.47 -19.04 -5.12
N ASP A 398 -16.78 -19.16 -4.91
CA ASP A 398 -17.40 -20.24 -4.14
C ASP A 398 -17.30 -21.61 -4.82
N LYS A 399 -16.87 -21.66 -6.10
CA LYS A 399 -16.66 -22.91 -6.86
C LYS A 399 -15.33 -23.58 -6.55
N ARG A 400 -14.37 -22.87 -5.97
CA ARG A 400 -13.07 -23.43 -5.65
C ARG A 400 -13.09 -24.15 -4.31
N ALA A 401 -12.57 -25.38 -4.27
CA ALA A 401 -12.48 -26.18 -3.06
C ALA A 401 -11.66 -25.48 -1.95
N GLU A 402 -10.63 -24.71 -2.33
CA GLU A 402 -9.80 -23.94 -1.38
C GLU A 402 -10.59 -22.85 -0.64
N ASN A 403 -11.74 -22.43 -1.15
CA ASN A 403 -12.58 -21.40 -0.52
C ASN A 403 -13.67 -21.98 0.39
N ALA A 404 -13.83 -23.31 0.45
CA ALA A 404 -14.88 -23.96 1.24
C ALA A 404 -14.81 -23.60 2.73
N GLY A 405 -13.60 -23.43 3.28
CA GLY A 405 -13.39 -23.07 4.68
C GLY A 405 -13.84 -21.66 5.07
N PHE A 406 -14.02 -20.77 4.09
CA PHE A 406 -14.54 -19.41 4.30
C PHE A 406 -16.07 -19.35 4.24
N CYS A 407 -16.72 -20.48 3.98
CA CYS A 407 -18.16 -20.60 4.11
C CYS A 407 -18.54 -20.76 5.57
N TRP A 408 -19.59 -20.08 5.99
CA TRP A 408 -20.07 -20.10 7.38
C TRP A 408 -21.59 -20.28 7.36
N PRO A 409 -22.21 -20.95 8.35
CA PRO A 409 -23.67 -21.02 8.42
C PRO A 409 -24.27 -19.62 8.31
N THR A 410 -25.03 -19.37 7.25
CA THR A 410 -25.62 -18.06 6.93
C THR A 410 -27.03 -18.23 6.39
N ASP A 411 -27.81 -17.15 6.38
CA ASP A 411 -29.13 -17.15 5.77
C ASP A 411 -29.03 -17.35 4.25
N VAL A 412 -30.10 -17.88 3.65
CA VAL A 412 -30.18 -18.07 2.19
C VAL A 412 -30.78 -16.82 1.55
N TYR A 413 -29.97 -16.13 0.77
CA TYR A 413 -30.34 -14.91 0.03
C TYR A 413 -30.62 -15.20 -1.44
N TYR A 414 -29.85 -16.11 -2.04
CA TYR A 414 -29.91 -16.43 -3.46
C TYR A 414 -30.09 -17.94 -3.67
N PRO A 415 -31.29 -18.50 -3.40
CA PRO A 415 -31.50 -19.95 -3.36
C PRO A 415 -31.16 -20.68 -4.67
N GLU A 416 -31.16 -19.98 -5.81
CA GLU A 416 -30.84 -20.54 -7.12
C GLU A 416 -29.36 -20.88 -7.30
N ILE A 417 -28.47 -20.16 -6.60
CA ILE A 417 -27.02 -20.22 -6.82
C ILE A 417 -26.19 -20.36 -5.54
N GLN A 418 -26.80 -20.11 -4.37
CA GLN A 418 -26.14 -20.21 -3.09
C GLN A 418 -25.98 -21.67 -2.70
N LYS A 419 -24.75 -22.12 -2.47
CA LYS A 419 -24.47 -23.49 -2.04
C LYS A 419 -24.84 -23.67 -0.59
N VAL A 420 -25.62 -24.71 -0.30
CA VAL A 420 -26.03 -25.09 1.05
C VAL A 420 -25.68 -26.54 1.27
N GLU A 421 -24.85 -26.80 2.28
CA GLU A 421 -24.55 -28.13 2.76
C GLU A 421 -25.50 -28.47 3.92
N TYR A 422 -26.57 -29.20 3.61
CA TYR A 422 -27.63 -29.49 4.58
C TYR A 422 -27.19 -30.37 5.76
N SER A 423 -26.15 -31.19 5.58
CA SER A 423 -25.61 -32.08 6.63
C SER A 423 -24.90 -31.30 7.74
N THR A 424 -24.16 -30.25 7.38
CA THR A 424 -23.36 -29.42 8.31
C THR A 424 -24.04 -28.09 8.63
N GLY A 425 -25.06 -27.71 7.85
CA GLY A 425 -25.69 -26.39 7.91
C GLY A 425 -24.82 -25.27 7.31
N LEU A 426 -23.72 -25.61 6.63
CA LEU A 426 -22.86 -24.62 5.98
C LEU A 426 -23.57 -24.01 4.78
N ALA A 427 -23.43 -22.70 4.59
CA ALA A 427 -23.90 -22.03 3.38
C ALA A 427 -22.82 -21.09 2.85
N CYS A 428 -22.44 -21.26 1.59
CA CYS A 428 -21.49 -20.37 0.91
C CYS A 428 -22.28 -19.31 0.15
N LEU A 429 -21.97 -18.03 0.36
CA LEU A 429 -22.49 -16.99 -0.53
C LEU A 429 -21.94 -17.19 -1.95
N PRO A 430 -22.69 -16.79 -3.00
CA PRO A 430 -22.20 -16.88 -4.37
C PRO A 430 -20.91 -16.10 -4.59
N SER A 431 -20.18 -16.45 -5.66
CA SER A 431 -18.90 -15.86 -6.03
C SER A 431 -18.90 -14.33 -5.92
N GLY A 432 -17.78 -13.74 -5.50
CA GLY A 432 -17.58 -12.30 -5.36
C GLY A 432 -18.07 -11.70 -4.03
N LEU A 433 -18.64 -12.53 -3.14
CA LEU A 433 -19.14 -12.13 -1.82
C LEU A 433 -18.39 -12.87 -0.71
N LEU A 434 -18.13 -12.19 0.40
CA LEU A 434 -17.55 -12.78 1.60
C LEU A 434 -18.40 -12.43 2.82
N ASN A 435 -18.97 -13.44 3.48
CA ASN A 435 -19.65 -13.24 4.75
C ASN A 435 -18.62 -13.05 5.87
N VAL A 436 -18.66 -11.91 6.56
CA VAL A 436 -17.74 -11.60 7.67
C VAL A 436 -18.47 -11.44 9.01
N SER A 437 -19.69 -11.97 9.13
CA SER A 437 -20.53 -11.78 10.31
C SER A 437 -19.86 -12.19 11.62
N LYS A 438 -19.11 -13.30 11.63
CA LYS A 438 -18.35 -13.76 12.81
C LYS A 438 -17.32 -12.74 13.31
N CYS A 439 -16.80 -11.91 12.42
CA CYS A 439 -15.88 -10.83 12.76
C CYS A 439 -16.54 -9.51 13.12
N GLN A 440 -17.85 -9.39 12.87
CA GLN A 440 -18.63 -8.17 13.06
C GLN A 440 -19.70 -8.37 14.14
N MET A 441 -19.36 -9.12 15.21
CA MET A 441 -20.26 -9.36 16.35
C MET A 441 -21.61 -9.99 15.95
N ASP A 442 -21.58 -10.90 14.98
CA ASP A 442 -22.74 -11.54 14.33
C ASP A 442 -23.67 -10.58 13.57
N ALA A 443 -23.25 -9.34 13.29
CA ALA A 443 -23.96 -8.50 12.33
C ALA A 443 -23.88 -9.14 10.94
N PRO A 444 -24.96 -9.17 10.14
CA PRO A 444 -24.99 -9.82 8.83
C PRO A 444 -24.28 -8.98 7.76
N ILE A 445 -23.00 -8.68 7.99
CA ILE A 445 -22.15 -7.90 7.10
C ILE A 445 -21.51 -8.81 6.06
N VAL A 446 -21.65 -8.41 4.80
CA VAL A 446 -21.06 -9.09 3.65
C VAL A 446 -20.16 -8.11 2.91
N LEU A 447 -18.94 -8.54 2.61
CA LEU A 447 -17.98 -7.75 1.86
C LEU A 447 -17.96 -8.17 0.39
N SER A 448 -17.66 -7.21 -0.48
CA SER A 448 -17.49 -7.44 -1.92
C SER A 448 -16.56 -6.39 -2.54
N SER A 449 -16.23 -6.53 -3.81
CA SER A 449 -15.72 -5.41 -4.61
C SER A 449 -16.84 -4.38 -4.87
N PRO A 450 -16.51 -3.09 -5.10
CA PRO A 450 -17.50 -2.07 -5.43
C PRO A 450 -18.39 -2.45 -6.63
N HIS A 451 -19.67 -2.08 -6.52
CA HIS A 451 -20.75 -2.42 -7.44
C HIS A 451 -20.84 -3.91 -7.78
N PHE A 452 -20.37 -4.78 -6.87
CA PHE A 452 -20.32 -6.22 -7.09
C PHE A 452 -19.50 -6.64 -8.33
N LEU A 453 -18.41 -5.93 -8.65
CA LEU A 453 -17.58 -6.11 -9.86
C LEU A 453 -17.23 -7.56 -10.25
N TYR A 454 -17.07 -8.46 -9.28
CA TYR A 454 -16.73 -9.87 -9.52
C TYR A 454 -17.79 -10.86 -9.02
N ALA A 455 -18.99 -10.37 -8.70
CA ALA A 455 -20.06 -11.24 -8.27
C ALA A 455 -20.84 -11.80 -9.47
N SER A 456 -21.58 -12.89 -9.25
CA SER A 456 -22.47 -13.45 -10.27
C SER A 456 -23.53 -12.45 -10.75
N ASP A 457 -24.01 -12.63 -11.98
CA ASP A 457 -25.04 -11.76 -12.57
C ASP A 457 -26.32 -11.70 -11.73
N VAL A 458 -26.70 -12.78 -11.04
CA VAL A 458 -27.87 -12.79 -10.14
C VAL A 458 -27.68 -11.79 -8.99
N VAL A 459 -26.47 -11.70 -8.43
CA VAL A 459 -26.14 -10.77 -7.35
C VAL A 459 -26.12 -9.34 -7.89
N GLN A 460 -25.45 -9.10 -9.03
CA GLN A 460 -25.40 -7.77 -9.64
C GLN A 460 -26.80 -7.26 -10.03
N ASN A 461 -27.65 -8.14 -10.54
CA ASN A 461 -29.02 -7.84 -10.93
C ASN A 461 -30.03 -7.90 -9.77
N SER A 462 -29.59 -8.09 -8.54
CA SER A 462 -30.48 -8.12 -7.36
C SER A 462 -30.96 -6.73 -6.95
N VAL A 463 -30.27 -5.66 -7.37
CA VAL A 463 -30.60 -4.25 -7.09
C VAL A 463 -30.46 -3.40 -8.36
N PHE A 464 -31.11 -2.24 -8.41
CA PHE A 464 -30.93 -1.24 -9.47
C PHE A 464 -29.93 -0.16 -9.02
N GLY A 465 -29.19 0.41 -9.97
CA GLY A 465 -28.26 1.52 -9.73
C GLY A 465 -26.77 1.14 -9.68
N LEU A 466 -26.43 -0.15 -9.73
CA LEU A 466 -25.04 -0.60 -9.79
C LEU A 466 -24.44 -0.50 -11.19
N ARG A 467 -23.17 -0.13 -11.28
CA ARG A 467 -22.41 0.03 -12.54
C ARG A 467 -20.98 -0.50 -12.37
N PRO A 468 -20.79 -1.83 -12.31
CA PRO A 468 -19.46 -2.40 -12.14
C PRO A 468 -18.50 -2.01 -13.28
N ASN A 469 -17.32 -1.51 -12.91
CA ASN A 469 -16.26 -1.12 -13.83
C ASN A 469 -14.92 -1.65 -13.32
N VAL A 470 -14.17 -2.38 -14.16
CA VAL A 470 -12.90 -3.00 -13.77
C VAL A 470 -11.84 -1.94 -13.43
N GLU A 471 -11.71 -0.88 -14.22
CA GLU A 471 -10.68 0.13 -13.97
C GLU A 471 -10.94 0.93 -12.68
N GLU A 472 -12.22 1.19 -12.40
CA GLU A 472 -12.65 1.99 -11.26
C GLU A 472 -12.76 1.18 -9.97
N HIS A 473 -13.22 -0.07 -10.01
CA HIS A 473 -13.59 -0.83 -8.80
C HIS A 473 -12.59 -1.92 -8.42
N THR A 474 -11.57 -2.21 -9.24
CA THR A 474 -10.52 -3.16 -8.87
C THR A 474 -9.57 -2.57 -7.82
N THR A 475 -9.29 -3.37 -6.78
CA THR A 475 -8.20 -3.13 -5.82
C THR A 475 -6.86 -3.39 -6.48
N ARG A 476 -5.95 -2.43 -6.42
CA ARG A 476 -4.64 -2.52 -7.07
C ARG A 476 -3.52 -1.92 -6.24
N ILE A 477 -2.32 -2.47 -6.38
CA ILE A 477 -1.11 -1.94 -5.78
C ILE A 477 0.00 -1.96 -6.83
N ASP A 478 0.68 -0.83 -6.99
CA ASP A 478 1.83 -0.72 -7.88
C ASP A 478 3.11 -0.77 -7.06
N ILE A 479 3.96 -1.76 -7.31
CA ILE A 479 5.15 -2.04 -6.53
C ILE A 479 6.39 -1.97 -7.43
N GLU A 480 7.42 -1.24 -7.01
CA GLU A 480 8.72 -1.27 -7.68
C GLU A 480 9.36 -2.66 -7.47
N PRO A 481 9.68 -3.41 -8.54
CA PRO A 481 9.98 -4.82 -8.42
C PRO A 481 11.29 -5.14 -7.71
N VAL A 482 12.29 -4.26 -7.73
CA VAL A 482 13.61 -4.60 -7.17
C VAL A 482 13.66 -4.43 -5.66
N SER A 483 13.12 -3.33 -5.13
CA SER A 483 13.09 -3.02 -3.69
C SER A 483 11.78 -3.36 -3.00
N SER A 484 10.73 -3.68 -3.76
CA SER A 484 9.38 -3.93 -3.25
C SER A 484 8.77 -2.74 -2.51
N VAL A 485 9.12 -1.53 -2.91
CA VAL A 485 8.49 -0.31 -2.40
C VAL A 485 7.20 -0.07 -3.17
N GLY A 486 6.09 0.06 -2.44
CA GLY A 486 4.82 0.47 -3.03
C GLY A 486 4.87 1.92 -3.50
N LEU A 487 4.38 2.17 -4.71
CA LEU A 487 4.34 3.50 -5.31
C LEU A 487 2.93 4.09 -5.29
N GLU A 488 1.94 3.23 -5.52
CA GLU A 488 0.52 3.56 -5.48
C GLU A 488 -0.23 2.39 -4.86
N PHE A 489 -1.14 2.69 -3.94
CA PHE A 489 -2.07 1.75 -3.35
C PHE A 489 -3.48 2.26 -3.60
N GLN A 490 -4.38 1.37 -4.02
CA GLN A 490 -5.82 1.62 -4.08
C GLN A 490 -6.55 0.39 -3.57
N ARG A 491 -6.94 0.44 -2.29
CA ARG A 491 -7.70 -0.60 -1.61
C ARG A 491 -9.18 -0.25 -1.67
N LYS A 492 -9.95 -1.06 -2.38
CA LYS A 492 -11.37 -0.82 -2.63
C LYS A 492 -12.21 -1.94 -2.05
N LEU A 493 -13.20 -1.56 -1.24
CA LEU A 493 -14.05 -2.50 -0.52
C LEU A 493 -15.48 -1.97 -0.47
N GLN A 494 -16.45 -2.85 -0.66
CA GLN A 494 -17.87 -2.56 -0.47
C GLN A 494 -18.40 -3.31 0.74
N ILE A 495 -19.17 -2.59 1.56
CA ILE A 495 -19.87 -3.11 2.72
C ILE A 495 -21.35 -3.27 2.35
N ASN A 496 -21.86 -4.47 2.58
CA ASN A 496 -23.24 -4.84 2.31
C ASN A 496 -23.89 -5.43 3.56
N VAL A 497 -25.21 -5.38 3.63
CA VAL A 497 -26.01 -5.93 4.72
C VAL A 497 -26.93 -7.01 4.17
N GLY A 498 -26.84 -8.22 4.72
CA GLY A 498 -27.74 -9.32 4.39
C GLY A 498 -29.13 -9.09 4.98
N MET A 499 -30.11 -8.83 4.13
CA MET A 499 -31.51 -8.64 4.51
C MET A 499 -32.29 -9.91 4.17
N VAL A 500 -32.83 -10.58 5.18
CA VAL A 500 -33.53 -11.87 5.03
C VAL A 500 -35.04 -11.72 5.25
N GLN A 501 -35.84 -12.39 4.43
CA GLN A 501 -37.28 -12.52 4.64
C GLN A 501 -37.56 -13.36 5.89
N ASP A 502 -38.44 -12.89 6.78
CA ASP A 502 -38.85 -13.64 7.96
C ASP A 502 -40.37 -13.51 8.16
N GLY A 503 -41.06 -14.65 8.11
CA GLY A 503 -42.52 -14.72 8.22
C GLY A 503 -43.08 -14.37 9.60
N ASP A 504 -42.24 -14.38 10.64
CA ASP A 504 -42.65 -14.03 12.00
C ASP A 504 -42.48 -12.53 12.30
N PHE A 505 -41.70 -11.81 11.50
CA PHE A 505 -41.62 -10.36 11.55
C PHE A 505 -42.65 -9.72 10.60
N SER A 506 -43.63 -9.00 11.14
CA SER A 506 -44.77 -8.47 10.39
C SER A 506 -44.36 -7.59 9.21
N THR A 507 -43.32 -6.79 9.37
CA THR A 507 -42.78 -5.88 8.34
C THR A 507 -41.96 -6.60 7.27
N LEU A 508 -41.43 -7.79 7.55
CA LEU A 508 -40.52 -8.53 6.66
C LEU A 508 -41.21 -9.67 5.92
N LYS A 509 -42.49 -9.94 6.18
CA LYS A 509 -43.20 -11.09 5.60
C LYS A 509 -43.18 -11.12 4.08
N ARG A 510 -43.27 -9.93 3.47
CA ARG A 510 -43.47 -9.81 2.04
C ARG A 510 -42.17 -9.61 1.29
N MET A 511 -41.16 -8.95 1.83
CA MET A 511 -39.93 -8.64 1.11
C MET A 511 -39.19 -9.88 0.56
N ARG A 512 -38.30 -9.66 -0.42
CA ARG A 512 -37.35 -10.69 -0.87
C ARG A 512 -36.06 -10.60 -0.07
N SER A 513 -35.45 -11.76 0.22
CA SER A 513 -34.09 -11.78 0.76
C SER A 513 -33.12 -11.20 -0.26
N VAL A 514 -32.21 -10.33 0.18
CA VAL A 514 -31.24 -9.67 -0.70
C VAL A 514 -30.01 -9.24 0.11
N ILE A 515 -28.84 -9.24 -0.52
CA ILE A 515 -27.65 -8.62 0.07
C ILE A 515 -27.60 -7.18 -0.44
N MET A 516 -27.94 -6.23 0.43
CA MET A 516 -28.09 -4.83 0.08
C MET A 516 -26.76 -4.08 0.20
N PRO A 517 -26.25 -3.46 -0.88
CA PRO A 517 -25.14 -2.52 -0.81
C PRO A 517 -25.44 -1.34 0.11
N VAL A 518 -24.48 -0.96 0.95
CA VAL A 518 -24.62 0.21 1.83
C VAL A 518 -23.65 1.31 1.47
N LEU A 519 -22.37 0.96 1.38
CA LEU A 519 -21.32 1.89 0.99
C LEU A 519 -20.15 1.14 0.37
N TRP A 520 -19.35 1.83 -0.41
CA TRP A 520 -18.01 1.38 -0.76
C TRP A 520 -17.00 2.47 -0.49
N LEU A 521 -15.76 2.04 -0.27
CA LEU A 521 -14.64 2.92 0.06
C LEU A 521 -13.45 2.63 -0.85
N ASN A 522 -12.68 3.68 -1.12
CA ASN A 522 -11.38 3.65 -1.76
C ASN A 522 -10.36 4.30 -0.82
N GLU A 523 -9.51 3.48 -0.21
CA GLU A 523 -8.33 3.96 0.48
C GLU A 523 -7.17 3.98 -0.51
N SER A 524 -6.66 5.18 -0.76
CA SER A 524 -5.59 5.43 -1.70
C SER A 524 -4.36 5.97 -0.99
N ALA A 525 -3.18 5.54 -1.42
CA ALA A 525 -1.92 6.08 -0.94
C ALA A 525 -0.96 6.24 -2.12
N TYR A 526 -0.47 7.47 -2.33
CA TYR A 526 0.48 7.78 -3.40
C TYR A 526 1.82 8.19 -2.80
N LEU A 527 2.90 7.56 -3.27
CA LEU A 527 4.24 7.91 -2.82
C LEU A 527 4.56 9.34 -3.23
N ASN A 528 4.93 10.18 -2.25
CA ASN A 528 5.19 11.59 -2.49
C ASN A 528 6.40 11.81 -3.43
N ALA A 529 6.45 12.99 -4.06
CA ALA A 529 7.46 13.28 -5.08
C ALA A 529 8.90 13.33 -4.54
N GLU A 530 9.08 13.63 -3.26
CA GLU A 530 10.40 13.66 -2.61
C GLU A 530 10.95 12.25 -2.36
N ALA A 531 10.15 11.37 -1.74
CA ALA A 531 10.54 9.98 -1.52
C ALA A 531 10.74 9.25 -2.84
N ARG A 532 9.89 9.51 -3.85
CA ARG A 532 10.07 8.95 -5.20
C ARG A 532 11.42 9.31 -5.81
N ARG A 533 11.82 10.59 -5.72
CA ARG A 533 13.13 11.05 -6.21
C ARG A 533 14.28 10.44 -5.41
N ASP A 534 14.15 10.34 -4.11
CA ASP A 534 15.17 9.73 -3.25
C ASP A 534 15.38 8.24 -3.57
N ILE A 535 14.31 7.47 -3.77
CA ILE A 535 14.36 6.07 -4.22
C ILE A 535 15.07 5.97 -5.57
N TRP A 536 14.69 6.82 -6.52
CA TRP A 536 15.32 6.83 -7.85
C TRP A 536 16.82 7.11 -7.77
N GLN A 537 17.22 8.12 -7.01
CA GLN A 537 18.63 8.51 -6.85
C GLN A 537 19.47 7.46 -6.13
N ARG A 538 18.91 6.73 -5.16
CA ARG A 538 19.65 5.74 -4.37
C ARG A 538 19.73 4.39 -5.06
N LEU A 539 18.63 3.94 -5.68
CA LEU A 539 18.54 2.59 -6.21
C LEU A 539 18.83 2.50 -7.70
N PHE A 540 18.45 3.51 -8.49
CA PHE A 540 18.53 3.44 -9.95
C PHE A 540 19.72 4.19 -10.53
N LEU A 541 20.05 5.37 -10.00
CA LEU A 541 21.15 6.17 -10.54
C LEU A 541 22.51 5.44 -10.47
N PRO A 542 22.92 4.79 -9.36
CA PRO A 542 24.19 4.06 -9.33
C PRO A 542 24.24 2.91 -10.33
N ARG A 543 23.10 2.23 -10.56
CA ARG A 543 22.98 1.15 -11.55
C ARG A 543 23.15 1.67 -12.96
N LEU A 544 22.48 2.78 -13.27
CA LEU A 544 22.55 3.40 -14.58
C LEU A 544 23.97 3.86 -14.87
N VAL A 545 24.61 4.56 -13.93
CA VAL A 545 26.00 5.01 -14.06
C VAL A 545 26.94 3.82 -14.24
N ALA A 546 26.83 2.77 -13.42
CA ALA A 546 27.68 1.59 -13.55
C ALA A 546 27.50 0.87 -14.89
N LYS A 547 26.26 0.76 -15.40
CA LYS A 547 25.99 0.20 -16.74
C LYS A 547 26.59 1.05 -17.85
N ILE A 548 26.41 2.37 -17.79
CA ILE A 548 26.94 3.29 -18.80
C ILE A 548 28.47 3.27 -18.79
N VAL A 549 29.09 3.46 -17.63
CA VAL A 549 30.56 3.47 -17.48
C VAL A 549 31.14 2.12 -17.85
N GLY A 550 30.58 1.01 -17.36
CA GLY A 550 31.03 -0.33 -17.71
C GLY A 550 30.95 -0.60 -19.22
N SER A 551 29.82 -0.25 -19.86
CA SER A 551 29.65 -0.41 -21.31
C SER A 551 30.58 0.50 -22.12
N ALA A 552 30.81 1.73 -21.66
CA ALA A 552 31.75 2.66 -22.29
C ALA A 552 33.19 2.14 -22.21
N LEU A 553 33.61 1.58 -21.07
CA LEU A 553 34.94 0.99 -20.90
C LEU A 553 35.14 -0.24 -21.82
N ILE A 554 34.14 -1.10 -21.95
CA ILE A 554 34.21 -2.25 -22.86
C ILE A 554 34.28 -1.78 -24.32
N THR A 555 33.39 -0.89 -24.74
CA THR A 555 33.34 -0.40 -26.13
C THR A 555 34.64 0.31 -26.52
N THR A 556 35.16 1.19 -25.66
CA THR A 556 36.46 1.85 -25.89
C THR A 556 37.63 0.87 -25.87
N GLY A 557 37.62 -0.12 -24.97
CA GLY A 557 38.61 -1.19 -24.92
C GLY A 557 38.64 -2.03 -26.21
N VAL A 558 37.48 -2.47 -26.70
CA VAL A 558 37.35 -3.22 -27.96
C VAL A 558 37.84 -2.39 -29.15
N ILE A 559 37.44 -1.12 -29.25
CA ILE A 559 37.89 -0.23 -30.33
C ILE A 559 39.42 -0.06 -30.30
N SER A 560 40.01 0.13 -29.11
CA SER A 560 41.47 0.25 -28.95
C SER A 560 42.21 -1.01 -29.40
N ILE A 561 41.68 -2.20 -29.06
CA ILE A 561 42.25 -3.48 -29.48
C ILE A 561 42.14 -3.65 -31.00
N LEU A 562 40.98 -3.36 -31.60
CA LEU A 562 40.78 -3.43 -33.05
C LEU A 562 41.69 -2.45 -33.80
N LEU A 563 41.88 -1.24 -33.28
CA LEU A 563 42.83 -0.27 -33.82
C LEU A 563 44.28 -0.77 -33.74
N ALA A 564 44.68 -1.36 -32.61
CA ALA A 564 46.01 -1.95 -32.47
C ALA A 564 46.25 -3.10 -33.46
N ILE A 565 45.25 -3.96 -33.67
CA ILE A 565 45.28 -5.06 -34.65
C ILE A 565 45.33 -4.51 -36.09
N GLY A 566 44.47 -3.56 -36.43
CA GLY A 566 44.43 -2.94 -37.76
C GLY A 566 45.73 -2.23 -38.11
N LEU A 567 46.29 -1.45 -37.17
CA LEU A 567 47.60 -0.83 -37.34
C LEU A 567 48.71 -1.87 -37.48
N PHE A 568 48.68 -2.96 -36.70
CA PHE A 568 49.64 -4.06 -36.81
C PHE A 568 49.65 -4.68 -38.22
N PHE A 569 48.48 -5.01 -38.77
CA PHE A 569 48.37 -5.54 -40.14
C PHE A 569 48.80 -4.53 -41.21
N PHE A 570 48.44 -3.26 -41.05
CA PHE A 570 48.87 -2.19 -41.94
C PHE A 570 50.39 -2.05 -41.95
N TYR A 571 51.03 -2.07 -40.78
CA TYR A 571 52.49 -2.04 -40.67
C TYR A 571 53.15 -3.26 -41.28
N ARG A 572 52.58 -4.46 -41.09
CA ARG A 572 53.12 -5.69 -41.69
C ARG A 572 53.13 -5.62 -43.22
N ARG A 573 52.05 -5.10 -43.82
CA ARG A 573 51.97 -4.86 -45.28
C ARG A 573 53.02 -3.85 -45.77
N ILE A 574 53.33 -2.82 -44.99
CA ILE A 574 54.39 -1.86 -45.35
C ILE A 574 55.76 -2.54 -45.32
N GLN A 575 56.04 -3.39 -44.34
CA GLN A 575 57.30 -4.13 -44.27
C GLN A 575 57.46 -5.13 -45.41
N GLU A 576 56.41 -5.90 -45.73
CA GLU A 576 56.41 -6.81 -46.89
C GLU A 576 56.69 -6.06 -48.21
N LYS A 577 56.20 -4.82 -48.36
CA LYS A 577 56.52 -3.95 -49.50
C LYS A 577 57.94 -3.37 -49.51
N GLN A 578 58.58 -3.24 -48.34
CA GLN A 578 59.97 -2.76 -48.25
C GLN A 578 60.99 -3.88 -48.45
N GLU A 579 60.63 -5.14 -48.17
CA GLU A 579 61.49 -6.32 -48.42
C GLU A 579 61.44 -6.82 -49.87
N THR A 580 60.47 -6.34 -50.68
CA THR A 580 60.32 -6.69 -52.10
C THR A 580 60.91 -5.65 -53.07
N ILE A 581 61.55 -4.59 -52.55
CA ILE A 581 62.34 -3.58 -53.28
C ILE A 581 63.80 -3.81 -52.90
#